data_AF-A0A354M732-F1
#
_entry.id   AF-A0A354M732-F1
#
_cell.length_a   1.000
_cell.length_b   1.000
_cell.length_c   1.000
_cell.angle_alpha   90.00
_cell.angle_beta   90.00
_cell.angle_gamma   90.00
#
_symmetry.space_group_name_H-M   'P 1'
#
loop_
_entity.id
_entity.type
_entity.pdbx_description
1 polymer ?
#
loop_
_entity_poly.entity_id
_entity_poly.type
_entity_poly.pdbx_seq_one_letter_code
_entity_poly.pdbx_strand_id
1 'polypeptide(L)'
;MKKYIPIVPTESENNLCLEVLYSKGGHNWFNGDNERRGYYLHCTPTLIKTDRLSNGTEYSTSTVTLGKGYKLMLKEVGRRSQKSEEEANRLAEEKEEFIVKEVCKRYGLELAA
;
A
#
# COMPACT_ATOMS: atom_id res chain seq x y z
N MET A 1 -0.59 -6.27 -8.02
CA MET A 1 -1.72 -5.30 -8.05
C MET A 1 -1.26 -3.99 -7.43
N LYS A 2 -1.57 -2.84 -8.03
CA LYS A 2 -1.37 -1.52 -7.43
C LYS A 2 -2.57 -0.63 -7.74
N LYS A 3 -3.16 -0.01 -6.72
CA LYS A 3 -4.38 0.82 -6.81
C LYS A 3 -4.21 2.08 -5.98
N TYR A 4 -4.78 3.17 -6.44
CA TYR A 4 -4.88 4.41 -5.68
C TYR A 4 -6.35 4.70 -5.41
N ILE A 5 -6.68 4.94 -4.15
CA ILE A 5 -8.03 5.32 -3.72
C ILE A 5 -7.96 6.78 -3.24
N PRO A 6 -8.73 7.70 -3.81
CA PRO A 6 -8.72 9.09 -3.38
C PRO A 6 -9.30 9.22 -1.97
N ILE A 7 -8.66 10.05 -1.14
CA ILE A 7 -9.17 10.45 0.18
C ILE A 7 -9.45 11.95 0.18
N VAL A 8 -10.17 12.42 1.20
CA VAL A 8 -10.29 13.85 1.45
C VAL A 8 -8.86 14.42 1.60
N PRO A 9 -8.45 15.36 0.74
CA PRO A 9 -7.07 15.82 0.71
C PRO A 9 -6.73 16.57 1.99
N THR A 10 -5.61 16.19 2.57
CA THR A 10 -4.95 16.91 3.67
C THR A 10 -3.69 17.59 3.14
N GLU A 11 -3.02 18.40 3.95
CA GLU A 11 -1.76 19.04 3.55
C GLU A 11 -0.67 18.03 3.16
N SER A 12 -0.70 16.83 3.76
CA SER A 12 0.34 15.82 3.60
C SER A 12 -0.07 14.58 2.81
N GLU A 13 -1.36 14.33 2.56
CA GLU A 13 -1.87 13.12 1.90
C GLU A 13 -3.14 13.38 1.08
N ASN A 14 -3.27 12.73 -0.08
CA ASN A 14 -4.47 12.83 -0.93
C ASN A 14 -4.97 11.49 -1.49
N ASN A 15 -4.17 10.42 -1.40
CA ASN A 15 -4.55 9.09 -1.88
C ASN A 15 -4.11 8.01 -0.89
N LEU A 16 -4.83 6.89 -0.85
CA LEU A 16 -4.37 5.64 -0.28
C LEU A 16 -3.81 4.76 -1.40
N CYS A 17 -2.54 4.42 -1.32
CA CYS A 17 -1.89 3.47 -2.21
C CYS A 17 -2.04 2.05 -1.65
N LEU A 18 -2.76 1.20 -2.38
CA LEU A 18 -2.82 -0.24 -2.11
C LEU A 18 -1.89 -0.98 -3.07
N GLU A 19 -1.01 -1.82 -2.52
CA GLU A 19 -0.06 -2.59 -3.31
C GLU A 19 0.17 -3.98 -2.72
N VAL A 20 0.20 -4.99 -3.59
CA VAL A 20 0.57 -6.35 -3.21
C VAL A 20 2.07 -6.55 -3.48
N LEU A 21 2.84 -6.81 -2.43
CA LEU A 21 4.28 -6.98 -2.50
C LEU A 21 4.71 -8.34 -1.94
N TYR A 22 5.71 -8.94 -2.58
CA TYR A 22 6.36 -10.15 -2.08
C TYR A 22 7.51 -9.79 -1.14
N SER A 23 7.49 -10.31 0.08
CA SER A 23 8.61 -10.24 1.03
C SER A 23 9.31 -11.60 1.12
N LYS A 24 10.64 -11.59 1.11
CA LYS A 24 11.46 -12.78 1.36
C LYS A 24 11.40 -13.25 2.82
N GLY A 25 10.73 -12.49 3.69
CA GLY A 25 10.76 -12.67 5.14
C GLY A 25 12.12 -12.34 5.72
N GLY A 26 12.23 -12.48 7.04
CA GLY A 26 13.46 -12.19 7.80
C GLY A 26 13.22 -11.19 8.91
N HIS A 27 14.30 -10.80 9.57
CA HIS A 27 14.24 -9.88 10.70
C HIS A 27 13.90 -8.46 10.23
N ASN A 28 12.79 -7.91 10.73
CA ASN A 28 12.42 -6.53 10.50
C ASN A 28 13.04 -5.65 11.59
N TRP A 29 13.94 -4.76 11.17
CA TRP A 29 14.72 -3.91 12.06
C TRP A 29 13.88 -2.81 12.74
N PHE A 30 12.71 -2.47 12.21
CA PHE A 30 11.87 -1.39 12.73
C PHE A 30 11.03 -1.81 13.94
N ASN A 31 10.55 -3.05 13.96
CA ASN A 31 9.73 -3.57 15.07
C ASN A 31 10.42 -4.72 15.82
N GLY A 32 11.55 -5.24 15.34
CA GLY A 32 12.26 -6.37 15.93
C GLY A 32 11.61 -7.73 15.67
N ASP A 33 10.52 -7.79 14.91
CA ASP A 33 9.81 -9.03 14.63
C ASP A 33 10.42 -9.77 13.44
N ASN A 34 10.20 -11.09 13.41
CA ASN A 34 10.50 -11.89 12.22
C ASN A 34 9.32 -11.87 11.26
N GLU A 35 9.50 -11.23 10.10
CA GLU A 35 8.53 -11.27 9.01
C GLU A 35 8.52 -12.64 8.35
N ARG A 36 7.31 -13.19 8.19
CA ARG A 36 7.08 -14.43 7.44
C ARG A 36 7.32 -14.19 5.95
N ARG A 37 7.81 -15.21 5.24
CA ARG A 37 8.02 -15.11 3.79
C ARG A 37 6.68 -15.22 3.05
N GLY A 38 6.36 -14.25 2.20
CA GLY A 38 5.17 -14.35 1.36
C GLY A 38 4.66 -13.03 0.82
N TYR A 39 3.39 -13.01 0.46
CA TYR A 39 2.72 -11.85 -0.14
C TYR A 39 1.97 -11.05 0.91
N TYR A 40 2.15 -9.73 0.86
CA TYR A 40 1.56 -8.77 1.77
C TYR A 40 0.78 -7.71 0.99
N LEU A 41 -0.35 -7.30 1.54
CA LEU A 41 -1.09 -6.12 1.11
C LEU A 41 -0.62 -4.93 1.93
N HIS A 42 -0.07 -3.94 1.25
CA HIS A 42 0.32 -2.67 1.83
C HIS A 42 -0.75 -1.65 1.50
N CYS A 43 -1.21 -0.91 2.52
CA CYS A 43 -2.04 0.27 2.33
C CYS A 43 -1.35 1.46 2.99
N THR A 44 -0.90 2.40 2.17
CA THR A 44 -0.08 3.53 2.63
C THR A 44 -0.73 4.83 2.18
N PRO A 45 -0.98 5.79 3.10
CA PRO A 45 -1.32 7.15 2.74
C PRO A 45 -0.18 7.82 1.96
N THR A 46 -0.51 8.35 0.78
CA THR A 46 0.43 8.90 -0.19
C THR A 46 -0.07 10.26 -0.67
N LEU A 47 0.87 11.19 -0.85
CA LEU A 47 0.64 12.43 -1.57
C LEU A 47 1.10 12.28 -3.01
N ILE A 48 0.18 12.40 -3.94
CA ILE A 48 0.48 12.41 -5.37
C ILE A 48 0.34 13.84 -5.86
N LYS A 49 1.43 14.43 -6.33
CA LYS A 49 1.46 15.74 -7.00
C LYS A 49 1.85 15.52 -8.46
N THR A 50 1.08 16.09 -9.37
CA THR A 50 1.40 16.07 -10.80
C THR A 50 1.77 17.49 -11.22
N ASP A 51 3.00 17.65 -11.66
CA ASP A 51 3.57 18.92 -12.06
C ASP A 51 3.88 18.88 -13.56
N ARG A 52 3.73 20.04 -14.22
CA ARG A 52 4.07 20.20 -15.64
C ARG A 52 5.35 20.99 -15.77
N LEU A 53 6.32 20.42 -16.48
CA LEU A 53 7.53 21.12 -16.87
C LEU A 53 7.21 22.12 -18.00
N SER A 54 8.05 23.13 -18.13
CA SER A 54 7.94 24.17 -19.18
C SER A 54 8.02 23.61 -20.61
N ASN A 55 8.58 22.41 -20.78
CA ASN A 55 8.65 21.69 -22.06
C ASN A 55 7.39 20.84 -22.37
N GLY A 56 6.35 20.91 -21.53
CA GLY A 56 5.11 20.16 -21.70
C GLY A 56 5.13 18.74 -21.15
N THR A 57 6.25 18.27 -20.61
CA THR A 57 6.33 16.95 -19.97
C THR A 57 5.69 16.99 -18.59
N GLU A 58 4.76 16.07 -18.33
CA GLU A 58 4.17 15.89 -16.99
C GLU A 58 5.02 14.91 -16.17
N TYR A 59 5.20 15.19 -14.89
CA TYR A 59 5.75 14.23 -13.94
C TYR A 59 4.90 14.15 -12.69
N SER A 60 4.76 12.94 -12.14
CA SER A 60 4.05 12.70 -10.89
C SER A 60 5.03 12.33 -9.79
N THR A 61 4.98 13.06 -8.69
CA THR A 61 5.73 12.77 -7.47
C THR A 61 4.81 12.10 -6.46
N SER A 62 5.19 10.91 -6.01
CA SER A 62 4.53 10.20 -4.91
C SER A 62 5.34 10.32 -3.63
N THR A 63 4.82 10.99 -2.62
CA THR A 63 5.46 11.13 -1.31
C THR A 63 4.75 10.24 -0.28
N VAL A 64 5.53 9.46 0.46
CA VAL A 64 5.03 8.56 1.52
C VAL A 64 5.74 8.86 2.83
N THR A 65 4.99 8.83 3.93
CA THR A 65 5.56 9.00 5.28
C THR A 65 6.05 7.66 5.81
N LEU A 66 7.33 7.55 6.14
CA LEU A 66 7.91 6.33 6.70
C LEU A 66 7.23 5.95 8.02
N GLY A 67 6.89 4.67 8.16
CA GLY A 67 6.20 4.15 9.35
C GLY A 67 4.68 4.39 9.37
N LYS A 68 4.15 5.16 8.42
CA LYS A 68 2.71 5.35 8.23
C LYS A 68 2.19 4.34 7.21
N GLY A 69 1.01 3.79 7.48
CA GLY A 69 0.35 2.74 6.69
C GLY A 69 -0.02 1.51 7.49
N TYR A 70 -0.48 0.49 6.79
CA TYR A 70 -0.81 -0.83 7.33
C TYR A 70 -0.32 -1.92 6.38
N LYS A 71 0.21 -3.00 6.95
CA LYS A 71 0.72 -4.17 6.23
C LYS A 71 -0.03 -5.40 6.69
N LEU A 72 -0.75 -6.05 5.78
CA LEU A 72 -1.51 -7.27 6.04
C LEU A 72 -0.86 -8.45 5.31
N MET A 73 -0.63 -9.55 6.02
CA MET A 73 -0.18 -10.80 5.39
C MET A 73 -1.34 -11.45 4.63
N LEU A 74 -1.18 -11.67 3.33
CA LEU A 74 -2.19 -12.33 2.51
C LEU A 74 -1.94 -13.83 2.43
N LYS A 75 -0.70 -14.20 2.09
CA LYS A 75 -0.34 -15.61 1.85
C LYS A 75 1.13 -15.88 2.14
N GLU A 76 1.39 -16.88 2.97
CA GLU A 76 2.74 -17.39 3.19
C GLU A 76 3.15 -18.35 2.07
N VAL A 77 4.37 -18.18 1.56
CA VAL A 77 4.92 -19.07 0.54
C VAL A 77 6.41 -19.31 0.74
N GLY A 78 6.88 -20.52 0.41
CA GLY A 78 8.32 -20.83 0.43
C GLY A 78 9.09 -20.16 -0.72
N ARG A 79 8.46 -20.06 -1.91
CA ARG A 79 9.02 -19.49 -3.14
C ARG A 79 7.96 -18.71 -3.92
N ARG A 80 8.36 -17.59 -4.53
CA ARG A 80 7.52 -16.79 -5.43
C ARG A 80 7.10 -17.61 -6.66
N SER A 81 5.81 -17.63 -6.98
CA SER A 81 5.27 -18.23 -8.20
C SER A 81 4.10 -17.41 -8.72
N GLN A 82 3.85 -17.45 -10.03
CA GLN A 82 2.76 -16.71 -10.65
C GLN A 82 1.39 -17.11 -10.08
N LYS A 83 1.15 -18.42 -9.91
CA LYS A 83 -0.09 -18.93 -9.27
C LYS A 83 -0.32 -18.36 -7.88
N SER A 84 0.73 -18.26 -7.07
CA SER A 84 0.61 -17.69 -5.71
C SER A 84 0.38 -16.19 -5.72
N GLU A 85 0.93 -15.49 -6.72
CA GLU A 85 0.73 -14.05 -6.91
C GLU A 85 -0.72 -13.75 -7.34
N GLU A 86 -1.27 -14.53 -8.26
CA GLU A 86 -2.67 -14.42 -8.67
C GLU A 86 -3.64 -14.67 -7.51
N GLU A 87 -3.39 -15.70 -6.70
CA GLU A 87 -4.18 -15.99 -5.51
C GLU A 87 -4.05 -14.87 -4.46
N ALA A 88 -2.85 -14.33 -4.25
CA ALA A 88 -2.65 -13.18 -3.37
C ALA A 88 -3.40 -11.94 -3.88
N ASN A 89 -3.44 -11.68 -5.18
CA ASN A 89 -4.22 -10.56 -5.73
C ASN A 89 -5.73 -10.75 -5.47
N ARG A 90 -6.27 -11.97 -5.61
CA ARG A 90 -7.68 -12.25 -5.26
C ARG A 90 -7.97 -12.00 -3.79
N LEU A 91 -7.09 -12.50 -2.90
CA LEU A 91 -7.21 -12.24 -1.46
C LEU A 91 -7.07 -10.74 -1.14
N ALA A 92 -6.27 -9.99 -1.92
CA ALA A 92 -6.13 -8.56 -1.74
C ALA A 92 -7.44 -7.82 -2.06
N GLU A 93 -8.13 -8.20 -3.13
CA GLU A 93 -9.44 -7.66 -3.49
C GLU A 93 -10.49 -7.93 -2.40
N GLU A 94 -10.53 -9.15 -1.85
CA GLU A 94 -11.43 -9.51 -0.74
C GLU A 94 -11.14 -8.74 0.55
N LYS A 95 -9.88 -8.35 0.77
CA LYS A 95 -9.42 -7.66 1.99
C LYS A 95 -9.24 -6.15 1.80
N GLU A 96 -9.56 -5.62 0.62
CA GLU A 96 -9.40 -4.20 0.28
C GLU A 96 -10.19 -3.31 1.24
N GLU A 97 -11.50 -3.58 1.39
CA GLU A 97 -12.36 -2.77 2.28
C GLU A 97 -11.88 -2.81 3.74
N PHE A 98 -11.43 -3.98 4.19
CA PHE A 98 -10.93 -4.17 5.54
C PHE A 98 -9.67 -3.32 5.80
N ILE A 99 -8.67 -3.40 4.94
CA ILE A 99 -7.41 -2.69 5.16
C ILE A 99 -7.59 -1.18 5.02
N VAL A 100 -8.43 -0.73 4.07
CA VAL A 100 -8.75 0.69 3.88
C VAL A 100 -9.43 1.24 5.13
N LYS A 101 -10.45 0.55 5.64
CA LYS A 101 -11.15 0.96 6.87
C LYS A 101 -10.20 1.05 8.06
N GLU A 102 -9.29 0.09 8.21
CA GLU A 102 -8.34 0.08 9.32
C GLU A 102 -7.34 1.25 9.24
N VAL A 103 -6.85 1.57 8.04
CA VAL A 103 -5.95 2.70 7.79
C VAL A 103 -6.67 4.03 8.01
N CYS A 104 -7.89 4.18 7.48
CA CYS A 104 -8.74 5.33 7.71
C CYS A 104 -8.98 5.57 9.20
N LYS A 105 -9.35 4.52 9.94
CA LYS A 105 -9.56 4.60 11.40
C LYS A 105 -8.28 4.95 12.15
N ARG A 106 -7.15 4.35 11.80
CA ARG A 106 -5.86 4.54 12.48
C ARG A 106 -5.31 5.95 12.33
N TYR A 107 -5.54 6.58 11.18
CA TYR A 107 -4.98 7.90 10.86
C TYR A 107 -6.04 9.01 10.77
N GLY A 108 -7.31 8.71 11.07
CA GLY A 108 -8.41 9.68 11.02
C GLY A 108 -8.69 10.20 9.60
N LEU A 109 -8.55 9.34 8.59
CA LEU A 109 -8.74 9.71 7.18
C LEU A 109 -10.14 9.35 6.70
N GLU A 110 -10.70 10.19 5.83
CA GLU A 110 -11.99 9.95 5.19
C GLU A 110 -11.80 9.71 3.69
N LEU A 111 -12.52 8.73 3.15
CA LEU A 111 -12.52 8.47 1.71
C LEU A 111 -13.21 9.61 0.96
N ALA A 112 -12.66 9.99 -0.19
CA ALA A 112 -13.35 10.92 -1.07
C ALA A 112 -14.55 10.18 -1.70
N ALA A 113 -15.75 10.78 -1.57
CA ALA A 113 -16.99 10.25 -2.13
C ALA A 113 -17.01 10.29 -3.67
#